data_AF-A0A7J4ICL0-F1
#
_entry.id   AF-A0A7J4ICL0-F1
#
_cell.length_a   1.000
_cell.length_b   1.000
_cell.length_c   1.000
_cell.angle_alpha   90.00
_cell.angle_beta   90.00
_cell.angle_gamma   90.00
#
_symmetry.space_group_name_H-M   'P 1'
#
loop_
_entity.id
_entity.type
_entity.pdbx_description
1 polymer ?
#
loop_
_entity_poly.entity_id
_entity_poly.type
_entity_poly.pdbx_seq_one_letter_code
_entity_poly.pdbx_strand_id
1 'polypeptide(L)'
;MKTTSILELMIADHAKILKLLHDVERSIGIELVSLMKVFDTFEWELEKHIFTEEKAIFSSYNPKDIIQGYKMVPELVQQHNEILNRIRIMRKDLMWNKSVKFDEFKELIMAHKTFEEVSLYPKLDQELTVEQKDEIMKKIREII
;
A
#
# COMPACT_ATOMS: atom_id res chain seq x y z
N MET A 1 -1.70 3.62 27.72
CA MET A 1 -0.98 3.99 26.48
C MET A 1 -2.04 4.17 25.41
N LYS A 2 -2.00 5.24 24.59
CA LYS A 2 -2.88 5.33 23.42
C LYS A 2 -2.53 4.18 22.48
N THR A 3 -3.49 3.31 22.18
CA THR A 3 -3.37 2.33 21.09
C THR A 3 -3.33 3.11 19.79
N THR A 4 -2.21 3.01 19.04
CA THR A 4 -2.11 3.54 17.67
C THR A 4 -3.18 2.88 16.82
N SER A 5 -4.00 3.66 16.12
CA SER A 5 -5.08 3.12 15.30
C SER A 5 -4.53 2.54 13.98
N ILE A 6 -5.31 1.66 13.33
CA ILE A 6 -4.93 1.09 12.03
C ILE A 6 -4.73 2.24 11.03
N LEU A 7 -5.65 3.21 11.00
CA LEU A 7 -5.55 4.40 10.16
C LEU A 7 -4.24 5.18 10.38
N GLU A 8 -3.86 5.46 11.63
CA GLU A 8 -2.63 6.21 11.94
C GLU A 8 -1.37 5.51 11.42
N LEU A 9 -1.31 4.18 11.58
CA LEU A 9 -0.19 3.36 11.12
C LEU A 9 -0.11 3.36 9.59
N MET A 10 -1.24 3.14 8.92
CA MET A 10 -1.28 3.04 7.45
C MET A 10 -1.05 4.39 6.77
N ILE A 11 -1.49 5.52 7.35
CA ILE A 11 -1.13 6.86 6.85
C ILE A 11 0.38 7.06 6.84
N ALA A 12 1.07 6.64 7.91
CA ALA A 12 2.53 6.78 8.00
C ALA A 12 3.22 5.90 6.95
N ASP A 13 2.72 4.70 6.70
CA ASP A 13 3.24 3.79 5.69
C ASP A 13 3.00 4.31 4.26
N HIS A 14 1.80 4.82 3.97
CA HIS A 14 1.52 5.52 2.70
C HIS A 14 2.46 6.70 2.45
N ALA A 15 2.73 7.52 3.47
CA ALA A 15 3.66 8.63 3.35
C ALA A 15 5.08 8.15 3.03
N LYS A 16 5.52 7.03 3.61
CA LYS A 16 6.80 6.39 3.29
C LYS A 16 6.85 5.92 1.85
N ILE A 17 5.82 5.23 1.36
CA ILE A 17 5.73 4.74 -0.02
C ILE A 17 5.81 5.89 -1.03
N LEU A 18 5.03 6.96 -0.83
CA LEU A 18 5.04 8.12 -1.71
C LEU A 18 6.39 8.83 -1.74
N LYS A 19 7.06 8.92 -0.59
CA LYS A 19 8.43 9.45 -0.52
C LYS A 19 9.40 8.58 -1.33
N LEU A 20 9.36 7.26 -1.17
CA LEU A 20 10.23 6.34 -1.91
C LEU A 20 9.98 6.41 -3.42
N LEU A 21 8.72 6.51 -3.85
CA LEU A 21 8.38 6.72 -5.25
C LEU A 21 8.98 8.04 -5.80
N HIS A 22 8.90 9.11 -5.01
CA HIS A 22 9.52 10.39 -5.36
C HIS A 22 11.06 10.29 -5.45
N ASP A 23 11.69 9.53 -4.55
CA ASP A 23 13.14 9.29 -4.58
C ASP A 23 13.56 8.51 -5.84
N VAL A 24 12.74 7.55 -6.32
CA VAL A 24 12.94 6.87 -7.61
C VAL A 24 12.88 7.86 -8.77
N GLU A 25 11.83 8.68 -8.82
CA GLU A 25 11.64 9.69 -9.88
C GLU A 25 12.82 10.68 -9.94
N ARG A 26 13.32 11.13 -8.79
CA ARG A 26 14.48 12.02 -8.71
C ARG A 26 15.80 11.36 -9.06
N SER A 27 15.83 10.02 -9.04
CA SER A 27 17.00 9.23 -9.41
C SER A 27 17.09 8.97 -10.92
N ILE A 28 16.10 9.40 -11.71
CA ILE A 28 16.18 9.28 -13.18
C ILE A 28 17.39 10.05 -13.72
N GLY A 29 18.16 9.39 -14.59
CA GLY A 29 19.37 9.95 -15.19
C GLY A 29 20.66 9.70 -14.41
N ILE A 30 20.58 9.09 -13.22
CA ILE A 30 21.78 8.54 -12.56
C ILE A 30 22.17 7.19 -13.17
N GLU A 31 23.32 6.67 -12.75
CA GLU A 31 23.81 5.35 -13.15
C GLU A 31 22.80 4.23 -12.82
N LEU A 32 22.60 3.30 -13.76
CA LEU A 32 21.51 2.31 -13.72
C LEU A 32 21.50 1.47 -12.44
N VAL A 33 22.66 0.97 -11.99
CA VAL A 33 22.76 0.16 -10.76
C VAL A 33 22.29 0.98 -9.54
N SER A 34 22.65 2.26 -9.50
CA SER A 34 22.24 3.18 -8.43
C SER A 34 20.74 3.46 -8.47
N LEU A 35 20.17 3.70 -9.66
CA LEU A 35 18.72 3.86 -9.86
C LEU A 35 17.95 2.61 -9.45
N MET A 36 18.42 1.43 -9.85
CA MET A 36 17.76 0.17 -9.53
C MET A 36 17.76 -0.12 -8.03
N LYS A 37 18.80 0.25 -7.28
CA LYS A 37 18.79 0.13 -5.81
C LYS A 37 17.68 0.96 -5.14
N VAL A 38 17.46 2.18 -5.63
CA VAL A 38 16.38 3.04 -5.13
C VAL A 38 15.02 2.44 -5.51
N PHE A 39 14.89 1.95 -6.75
CA PHE A 39 13.67 1.28 -7.21
C PHE A 39 13.35 0.01 -6.43
N ASP A 40 14.34 -0.85 -6.19
CA ASP A 40 14.15 -2.11 -5.45
C ASP A 40 13.71 -1.84 -4.00
N THR A 41 14.22 -0.78 -3.38
CA THR A 41 13.77 -0.35 -2.04
C THR A 41 12.31 0.10 -2.08
N PHE A 42 11.94 0.90 -3.07
CA PHE A 42 10.56 1.35 -3.25
C PHE A 42 9.60 0.17 -3.52
N GLU A 43 9.95 -0.71 -4.46
CA GLU A 43 9.15 -1.88 -4.80
C GLU A 43 8.95 -2.79 -3.57
N TRP A 44 10.02 -3.10 -2.85
CA TRP A 44 9.96 -3.95 -1.66
C TRP A 44 9.00 -3.40 -0.60
N GLU A 45 9.07 -2.10 -0.31
CA GLU A 45 8.21 -1.50 0.70
C GLU A 45 6.75 -1.43 0.26
N LEU A 46 6.49 -1.20 -1.04
CA LEU A 46 5.14 -1.24 -1.60
C LEU A 46 4.55 -2.66 -1.59
N GLU A 47 5.33 -3.67 -1.96
CA GLU A 47 4.89 -5.08 -1.91
C GLU A 47 4.60 -5.51 -0.47
N LYS A 48 5.44 -5.09 0.48
CA LYS A 48 5.24 -5.37 1.90
C LYS A 48 4.01 -4.68 2.47
N HIS A 49 3.73 -3.45 2.05
CA HIS A 49 2.52 -2.73 2.39
C HIS A 49 1.28 -3.50 1.95
N ILE A 50 1.17 -3.82 0.65
CA ILE A 50 0.07 -4.61 0.09
C ILE A 50 -0.09 -5.96 0.81
N PHE A 51 1.04 -6.63 1.08
CA PHE A 51 1.02 -7.89 1.81
C PHE A 51 0.49 -7.73 3.25
N THR A 52 0.89 -6.66 3.93
CA THR A 52 0.42 -6.34 5.28
C THR A 52 -1.08 -6.14 5.29
N GLU A 53 -1.61 -5.40 4.33
CA GLU A 53 -3.06 -5.20 4.20
C GLU A 53 -3.80 -6.50 3.95
N GLU A 54 -3.39 -7.26 2.94
CA GLU A 54 -4.09 -8.49 2.58
C GLU A 54 -4.02 -9.56 3.67
N LYS A 55 -2.87 -9.69 4.36
CA LYS A 55 -2.64 -10.77 5.32
C LYS A 55 -2.92 -10.41 6.77
N ALA A 56 -2.77 -9.15 7.17
CA ALA A 56 -3.07 -8.73 8.53
C ALA A 56 -4.46 -8.09 8.63
N ILE A 57 -4.81 -7.20 7.70
CA ILE A 57 -6.01 -6.37 7.80
C ILE A 57 -7.22 -7.06 7.16
N PHE A 58 -7.17 -7.33 5.85
CA PHE A 58 -8.31 -7.84 5.08
C PHE A 58 -8.69 -9.26 5.51
N SER A 59 -7.69 -10.10 5.83
CA SER A 59 -7.94 -11.47 6.35
C SER A 59 -8.66 -11.49 7.70
N SER A 60 -8.50 -10.43 8.50
CA SER A 60 -9.11 -10.29 9.82
C SER A 60 -10.44 -9.53 9.78
N TYR A 61 -10.82 -8.98 8.62
CA TYR A 61 -12.05 -8.22 8.46
C TYR A 61 -13.25 -9.16 8.28
N ASN A 62 -14.16 -9.13 9.25
CA ASN A 62 -15.43 -9.83 9.20
C ASN A 62 -16.59 -8.82 9.35
N PRO A 63 -16.98 -8.14 8.26
CA PRO A 63 -17.95 -7.05 8.29
C PRO A 63 -19.33 -7.52 8.77
N LYS A 64 -19.97 -6.70 9.60
CA LYS A 64 -21.38 -6.92 9.99
C LYS A 64 -22.32 -6.70 8.81
N ASP A 65 -22.03 -5.69 7.97
CA ASP A 65 -22.67 -5.52 6.66
C ASP A 65 -21.92 -6.32 5.60
N ILE A 66 -22.36 -7.56 5.43
CA ILE A 66 -21.82 -8.52 4.48
C ILE A 66 -21.88 -7.95 3.05
N ILE A 67 -22.93 -7.20 2.68
CA ILE A 67 -23.12 -6.79 1.27
C ILE A 67 -22.13 -5.68 0.89
N GLN A 68 -21.92 -4.70 1.77
CA GLN A 68 -21.00 -3.59 1.49
C GLN A 68 -19.54 -3.98 1.78
N GLY A 69 -19.29 -4.72 2.87
CA GLY A 69 -17.95 -5.14 3.26
C GLY A 69 -17.31 -6.14 2.29
N TYR A 70 -18.08 -7.09 1.73
CA TYR A 70 -17.58 -8.02 0.72
C TYR A 70 -17.36 -7.37 -0.66
N LYS A 71 -17.80 -6.13 -0.90
CA LYS A 71 -17.49 -5.42 -2.16
C LYS A 71 -16.18 -4.66 -2.10
N MET A 72 -15.83 -4.10 -0.94
CA MET A 72 -14.63 -3.27 -0.79
C MET A 72 -13.33 -4.07 -0.91
N VAL A 73 -13.24 -5.23 -0.25
CA VAL A 73 -12.00 -6.04 -0.25
C VAL A 73 -11.64 -6.55 -1.66
N PRO A 74 -12.56 -7.13 -2.45
CA PRO A 74 -12.24 -7.52 -3.82
C PRO A 74 -11.83 -6.35 -4.72
N GLU A 75 -12.43 -5.16 -4.53
CA GLU A 75 -12.05 -3.95 -5.28
C GLU A 75 -10.62 -3.53 -4.94
N LEU A 76 -10.24 -3.53 -3.65
CA LEU A 76 -8.88 -3.23 -3.19
C LEU A 76 -7.87 -4.24 -3.72
N VAL A 77 -8.18 -5.53 -3.67
CA VAL A 77 -7.31 -6.58 -4.26
C VAL A 77 -7.15 -6.39 -5.77
N GLN A 78 -8.19 -5.93 -6.48
CA GLN A 78 -8.06 -5.59 -7.89
C GLN A 78 -7.13 -4.37 -8.09
N GLN A 79 -7.25 -3.34 -7.27
CA GLN A 79 -6.35 -2.19 -7.28
C GLN A 79 -4.89 -2.60 -6.99
N HIS A 80 -4.66 -3.48 -6.01
CA HIS A 80 -3.32 -4.03 -5.71
C HIS A 80 -2.72 -4.75 -6.90
N ASN A 81 -3.51 -5.59 -7.58
CA ASN A 81 -3.04 -6.28 -8.78
C ASN A 81 -2.63 -5.32 -9.89
N GLU A 82 -3.39 -4.23 -10.09
CA GLU A 82 -3.03 -3.20 -11.06
C GLU A 82 -1.76 -2.44 -10.65
N ILE A 83 -1.64 -2.06 -9.37
CA ILE A 83 -0.45 -1.42 -8.81
C ILE A 83 0.80 -2.30 -9.04
N LEU A 84 0.74 -3.57 -8.66
CA LEU A 84 1.84 -4.53 -8.83
C LEU A 84 2.17 -4.76 -10.31
N ASN A 85 1.17 -4.80 -11.19
CA ASN A 85 1.40 -4.89 -12.63
C ASN A 85 2.12 -3.63 -13.16
N ARG A 86 1.70 -2.45 -12.73
CA ARG A 86 2.31 -1.18 -13.14
C ARG A 86 3.77 -1.09 -12.68
N ILE A 87 4.07 -1.54 -11.47
CA ILE A 87 5.44 -1.65 -10.95
C ILE A 87 6.32 -2.56 -11.82
N ARG A 88 5.82 -3.73 -12.21
CA ARG A 88 6.55 -4.64 -13.11
C ARG A 88 6.84 -4.01 -14.47
N ILE A 89 5.93 -3.19 -14.98
CA ILE A 89 6.13 -2.42 -16.21
C ILE A 89 7.19 -1.33 -15.98
N MET A 90 7.08 -0.55 -14.90
CA MET A 90 8.05 0.49 -14.55
C MET A 90 9.47 -0.09 -14.43
N ARG A 91 9.65 -1.22 -13.76
CA ARG A 91 10.95 -1.92 -13.69
C ARG A 91 11.53 -2.19 -15.07
N LYS A 92 10.73 -2.78 -15.97
CA LYS A 92 11.17 -3.08 -17.34
C LYS A 92 11.53 -1.82 -18.11
N ASP A 93 10.74 -0.75 -17.96
CA ASP A 93 11.00 0.52 -18.60
C ASP A 93 12.31 1.15 -18.10
N LEU A 94 12.58 1.13 -16.78
CA LEU A 94 13.85 1.59 -16.21
C LEU A 94 15.04 0.77 -16.75
N MET A 95 14.95 -0.55 -16.74
CA MET A 95 16.00 -1.44 -17.24
C MET A 95 16.32 -1.24 -18.73
N TRP A 96 15.32 -0.84 -19.51
CA TRP A 96 15.47 -0.56 -20.95
C TRP A 96 15.65 0.92 -21.27
N ASN A 97 15.87 1.76 -20.25
CA ASN A 97 16.02 3.21 -20.39
C ASN A 97 14.87 3.85 -21.18
N LYS A 98 13.65 3.38 -20.95
CA LYS A 98 12.40 3.93 -21.49
C LYS A 98 11.80 4.94 -20.51
N SER A 99 10.97 5.83 -21.04
CA SER A 99 10.22 6.77 -20.22
C SER A 99 9.22 6.03 -19.34
N VAL A 100 9.33 6.26 -18.03
CA VAL A 100 8.38 5.78 -17.03
C VAL A 100 7.28 6.82 -16.82
N LYS A 101 6.03 6.37 -16.70
CA LYS A 101 4.85 7.21 -16.46
C LYS A 101 4.61 7.39 -14.96
N PHE A 102 5.48 8.17 -14.31
CA PHE A 102 5.39 8.41 -12.86
C PHE A 102 4.08 9.09 -12.44
N ASP A 103 3.60 10.06 -13.20
CA ASP A 103 2.40 10.82 -12.81
C ASP A 103 1.14 9.94 -12.81
N GLU A 104 0.96 9.11 -13.84
CA GLU A 104 -0.15 8.13 -13.90
C GLU A 104 -0.10 7.15 -12.72
N PHE A 105 1.10 6.71 -12.34
CA PHE A 105 1.26 5.79 -11.22
C PHE A 105 1.03 6.48 -9.86
N LYS A 106 1.45 7.74 -9.70
CA LYS A 106 1.14 8.55 -8.51
C LYS A 106 -0.36 8.75 -8.36
N GLU A 107 -1.06 9.06 -9.45
CA GLU A 107 -2.53 9.20 -9.44
C GLU A 107 -3.21 7.91 -8.97
N LEU A 108 -2.76 6.75 -9.46
CA LEU A 108 -3.24 5.44 -9.02
C LEU A 108 -3.02 5.21 -7.51
N ILE A 109 -1.80 5.43 -7.01
CA ILE A 109 -1.48 5.27 -5.58
C ILE A 109 -2.27 6.25 -4.72
N MET A 110 -2.42 7.50 -5.17
CA MET A 110 -3.18 8.52 -4.43
C MET A 110 -4.66 8.19 -4.36
N ALA A 111 -5.26 7.68 -5.45
CA ALA A 111 -6.64 7.25 -5.46
C ALA A 111 -6.89 6.06 -4.51
N HIS A 112 -6.01 5.05 -4.58
CA HIS A 112 -6.03 3.88 -3.71
C HIS A 112 -5.93 4.26 -2.22
N LYS A 113 -4.86 4.99 -1.86
CA LYS A 113 -4.64 5.56 -0.52
C LYS A 113 -5.86 6.35 -0.02
N THR A 114 -6.42 7.21 -0.86
CA THR A 114 -7.55 8.07 -0.46
C THR A 114 -8.78 7.22 -0.15
N PHE A 115 -9.05 6.20 -0.96
CA PHE A 115 -10.17 5.31 -0.71
C PHE A 115 -10.01 4.59 0.64
N GLU A 116 -8.82 4.10 0.96
CA GLU A 116 -8.57 3.39 2.20
C GLU A 116 -8.62 4.29 3.43
N GLU A 117 -7.96 5.44 3.38
CA GLU A 117 -7.88 6.38 4.50
C GLU A 117 -9.22 7.07 4.80
N VAL A 118 -10.05 7.29 3.78
CA VAL A 118 -11.36 7.96 3.94
C VAL A 118 -12.48 6.95 4.19
N SER A 119 -12.38 5.74 3.62
CA SER A 119 -13.50 4.77 3.61
C SER A 119 -13.19 3.52 4.43
N LEU A 120 -12.08 2.83 4.14
CA LEU A 120 -11.82 1.52 4.73
C LEU A 120 -11.38 1.61 6.19
N TYR A 121 -10.22 2.20 6.46
CA TYR A 121 -9.63 2.17 7.81
C TYR A 121 -10.52 2.86 8.85
N PRO A 122 -11.19 4.00 8.57
CA PRO A 122 -12.16 4.57 9.51
C PRO A 122 -13.30 3.60 9.85
N LYS A 123 -13.79 2.84 8.87
CA LYS A 123 -14.84 1.84 9.08
C LYS A 123 -14.32 0.66 9.91
N LEU A 124 -13.11 0.18 9.65
CA LEU A 124 -12.45 -0.83 10.49
C LEU A 124 -12.26 -0.34 11.93
N ASP A 125 -11.81 0.89 12.11
CA ASP A 125 -11.64 1.49 13.43
C ASP A 125 -12.98 1.68 14.17
N GLN A 126 -14.12 1.77 13.47
CA GLN A 126 -15.44 1.87 14.10
C GLN A 126 -16.08 0.51 14.37
N GLU A 127 -15.93 -0.45 13.46
CA GLU A 127 -16.66 -1.72 13.50
C GLU A 127 -15.95 -2.83 14.28
N LEU A 128 -14.62 -2.82 14.32
CA LEU A 128 -13.84 -3.86 14.99
C LEU A 128 -13.82 -3.68 16.50
N THR A 129 -13.89 -4.81 17.22
CA THR A 129 -13.68 -4.82 18.68
C THR A 129 -12.22 -4.54 19.02
N VAL A 130 -11.95 -4.25 20.29
CA VAL A 130 -10.57 -4.04 20.77
C VAL A 130 -9.71 -5.26 20.52
N GLU A 131 -10.24 -6.46 20.76
CA GLU A 131 -9.53 -7.72 20.57
C GLU A 131 -9.17 -7.96 19.09
N GLN A 132 -10.08 -7.64 18.18
CA GLN A 132 -9.83 -7.75 16.74
C GLN A 132 -8.76 -6.77 16.27
N LYS A 133 -8.78 -5.54 16.79
CA LYS A 133 -7.73 -4.55 16.51
C LYS A 133 -6.39 -4.99 17.06
N ASP A 134 -6.35 -5.51 18.28
CA ASP A 134 -5.11 -6.02 18.87
C ASP A 134 -4.54 -7.19 18.06
N GLU A 135 -5.40 -8.08 17.54
CA GLU A 135 -4.98 -9.16 16.66
C GLU A 135 -4.39 -8.63 15.34
N ILE A 136 -5.05 -7.67 14.69
CA ILE A 136 -4.53 -7.02 13.47
C ILE A 136 -3.20 -6.35 13.76
N MET A 137 -3.10 -5.57 14.83
CA MET A 137 -1.86 -4.87 15.19
C MET A 137 -0.73 -5.84 15.51
N LYS A 138 -1.03 -7.00 16.10
CA LYS A 138 -0.04 -8.06 16.31
C LYS A 138 0.46 -8.62 14.97
N LYS A 139 -0.45 -8.96 14.05
CA LYS A 139 -0.08 -9.46 12.71
C LYS A 139 0.74 -8.45 11.92
N ILE A 140 0.37 -7.17 11.96
CA ILE A 140 1.12 -6.09 11.33
C ILE A 140 2.56 -6.09 11.87
N ARG A 141 2.75 -6.09 13.19
CA ARG A 141 4.10 -6.10 13.83
C ARG A 141 4.95 -7.34 13.53
N GLU A 142 4.36 -8.44 13.07
CA GLU A 142 5.13 -9.61 12.64
C GLU A 142 5.70 -9.45 11.22
N ILE A 143 5.17 -8.50 10.44
CA ILE A 143 5.55 -8.24 9.04
C ILE A 143 6.51 -7.05 8.92
N ILE A 144 6.28 -5.98 9.70
CA ILE A 144 7.10 -4.74 9.69
C ILE A 144 8.28 -4.76 10.67
#